data_AF-K9WLN2-F1
#
_entry.id   AF-K9WLN2-F1
#
_cell.length_a   1.000
_cell.length_b   1.000
_cell.length_c   1.000
_cell.angle_alpha   90.00
_cell.angle_beta   90.00
_cell.angle_gamma   90.00
#
_symmetry.space_group_name_H-M   'P 1'
#
loop_
_entity.id
_entity.type
_entity.pdbx_description
1 polymer ?
#
loop_
_entity_poly.entity_id
_entity_poly.type
_entity_poly.pdbx_seq_one_letter_code
_entity_poly.pdbx_strand_id
1 'polypeptide(L)'
;MAHPRFFKDWPAPVRILIRPMWFISLGLHALLLSIPIPSQQQAESPSEKKSVKVTQLPPPASPQPSPTVQQPTPSPVVQPSTFIPVRPTPRVQPSSSLIIKPSPRLQQPQPSPTMAQNTPTPSPTPTPSPTPTLSPTPTPSPTPTPSPTPTPSPTPTPSPTPDDTLAEFPQIEGAQAGCNGLLGCWQTPETQWRYVSSNLEQKLEAKGYEVKALDLEDDTGRRVYEVSKAGEIKYYLNVLSTNRGTVYRISQEPLTREELNQAAAL
;
A
#
# COMPACT_ATOMS: atom_id res chain seq x y z
N MET A 1 21.56 -57.70 -47.16
CA MET A 1 21.70 -56.61 -46.17
C MET A 1 23.17 -56.49 -45.80
N ALA A 2 23.82 -55.43 -46.29
CA ALA A 2 25.25 -55.19 -46.07
C ALA A 2 25.50 -54.79 -44.61
N HIS A 3 26.37 -55.51 -43.90
CA HIS A 3 26.86 -55.03 -42.60
C HIS A 3 27.70 -53.76 -42.81
N PRO A 4 27.48 -52.70 -42.02
CA PRO A 4 28.30 -51.49 -42.12
C PRO A 4 29.75 -51.86 -41.81
N ARG A 5 30.63 -51.68 -42.79
CA ARG A 5 32.08 -52.01 -42.73
C ARG A 5 32.88 -51.06 -41.83
N PHE A 6 32.26 -50.43 -40.84
CA PHE A 6 32.89 -49.35 -40.06
C PHE A 6 33.87 -49.86 -38.99
N PHE A 7 33.78 -51.14 -38.61
CA PHE A 7 34.57 -51.70 -37.50
C PHE A 7 35.81 -52.49 -37.95
N LYS A 8 36.12 -52.58 -39.25
CA LYS A 8 37.16 -53.48 -39.78
C LYS A 8 38.60 -52.93 -39.70
N ASP A 9 38.78 -51.65 -39.41
CA ASP A 9 40.11 -51.00 -39.45
C ASP A 9 40.65 -50.57 -38.07
N TRP A 10 40.00 -50.97 -36.97
CA TRP A 10 40.45 -50.58 -35.63
C TRP A 10 41.55 -51.48 -35.04
N PRO A 11 42.53 -50.88 -34.33
CA PRO A 11 43.62 -51.60 -33.68
C PRO A 11 43.09 -52.61 -32.64
N ALA A 12 43.72 -53.78 -32.58
CA ALA A 12 43.29 -54.93 -31.78
C ALA A 12 42.88 -54.64 -30.32
N PRO A 13 43.58 -53.78 -29.54
CA PRO A 13 43.17 -53.52 -28.15
C PRO A 13 41.83 -52.79 -28.02
N VAL A 14 41.47 -51.94 -29.00
CA VAL A 14 40.24 -51.15 -28.98
C VAL A 14 39.01 -52.01 -29.23
N ARG A 15 39.14 -53.06 -30.06
CA ARG A 15 38.07 -54.03 -30.32
C ARG A 15 37.69 -54.88 -29.12
N ILE A 16 38.66 -55.17 -28.25
CA ILE A 16 38.46 -56.00 -27.05
C ILE A 16 37.68 -55.23 -25.97
N LEU A 17 37.87 -53.91 -25.89
CA LEU A 17 37.16 -53.03 -24.94
C LEU A 17 35.75 -52.66 -25.38
N ILE A 18 35.49 -52.53 -26.68
CA ILE A 18 34.20 -52.01 -27.18
C ILE A 18 33.13 -53.09 -27.27
N ARG A 19 33.52 -54.34 -27.53
CA ARG A 19 32.61 -55.48 -27.53
C ARG A 19 31.81 -55.60 -26.22
N PRO A 20 32.41 -55.60 -25.02
CA PRO A 20 31.65 -55.70 -23.77
C PRO A 20 30.83 -54.45 -23.46
N MET A 21 31.30 -53.23 -23.76
CA MET A 21 30.53 -52.01 -23.51
C MET A 21 29.22 -51.94 -24.30
N TRP A 22 29.18 -52.47 -25.52
CA TRP A 22 27.94 -52.54 -26.30
C TRP A 22 26.91 -53.47 -25.64
N PHE A 23 27.33 -54.62 -25.11
CA PHE A 23 26.45 -55.52 -24.37
C PHE A 23 25.99 -54.93 -23.03
N ILE A 24 26.86 -54.19 -22.32
CA ILE A 24 26.49 -53.49 -21.08
C ILE A 24 25.42 -52.42 -21.38
N SER A 25 25.60 -51.64 -22.45
CA SER A 25 24.62 -50.63 -22.86
C SER A 25 23.27 -51.24 -23.24
N LEU A 26 23.28 -52.37 -23.96
CA LEU A 26 22.05 -53.08 -24.34
C LEU A 26 21.36 -53.69 -23.11
N GLY A 27 22.13 -54.25 -22.18
CA GLY A 27 21.64 -54.80 -20.92
C GLY A 27 21.01 -53.73 -20.03
N LEU A 28 21.63 -52.54 -19.93
CA LEU A 28 21.09 -51.42 -19.15
C LEU A 28 19.75 -50.92 -19.71
N HIS A 29 19.61 -50.84 -21.05
CA HIS A 29 18.36 -50.46 -21.68
C HIS A 29 17.25 -51.52 -21.49
N ALA A 30 17.60 -52.80 -21.58
CA ALA A 30 16.66 -53.89 -21.30
C ALA A 30 16.20 -53.92 -19.84
N LEU A 31 17.11 -53.60 -18.90
CA LEU A 31 16.77 -53.48 -17.48
C LEU A 31 15.84 -52.29 -17.23
N LEU A 32 16.07 -51.15 -17.88
CA LEU A 32 15.19 -49.97 -17.77
C LEU A 32 13.76 -50.25 -18.28
N LEU A 33 13.64 -51.01 -19.39
CA LEU A 33 12.36 -51.43 -19.96
C LEU A 33 11.66 -52.53 -19.15
N SER A 34 12.40 -53.24 -18.29
CA SER A 34 11.85 -54.27 -17.39
C SER A 34 11.36 -53.70 -16.06
N ILE A 35 11.53 -52.39 -15.82
CA ILE A 35 10.89 -51.71 -14.69
C ILE A 35 9.41 -51.61 -15.03
N PRO A 36 8.50 -52.26 -14.27
CA PRO A 36 7.07 -52.13 -14.50
C PRO A 36 6.69 -50.66 -14.30
N ILE A 37 6.21 -50.02 -15.36
CA ILE A 37 5.58 -48.70 -15.28
C ILE A 37 4.42 -48.89 -14.30
N PRO A 38 4.38 -48.19 -13.15
CA PRO A 38 3.20 -48.21 -12.31
C PRO A 38 2.06 -47.74 -13.19
N SER A 39 1.06 -48.60 -13.40
CA SER A 39 -0.13 -48.27 -14.17
C SER A 39 -0.69 -46.96 -13.66
N GLN A 40 -0.42 -45.87 -14.39
CA GLN A 40 -1.24 -44.68 -14.30
C GLN A 40 -2.64 -45.17 -14.59
N GLN A 41 -3.53 -45.04 -13.60
CA GLN A 41 -4.94 -45.25 -13.80
C GLN A 41 -5.33 -44.42 -15.02
N GLN A 42 -5.60 -45.14 -16.09
CA GLN A 42 -6.31 -44.63 -17.23
C GLN A 42 -7.60 -44.07 -16.67
N ALA A 43 -7.72 -42.74 -16.66
CA ALA A 43 -9.00 -42.09 -16.55
C ALA A 43 -9.84 -42.61 -17.72
N GLU A 44 -10.64 -43.61 -17.41
CA GLU A 44 -11.64 -44.21 -18.26
C GLU A 44 -12.50 -43.07 -18.80
N SER A 45 -12.50 -42.89 -20.12
CA SER A 45 -13.49 -42.08 -20.80
C SER A 45 -14.74 -42.94 -20.95
N PRO A 46 -15.88 -42.60 -20.33
CA PRO A 46 -17.14 -43.21 -20.68
C PRO A 46 -17.82 -42.28 -21.68
N SER A 47 -17.69 -42.62 -22.97
CA SER A 47 -18.66 -42.20 -23.96
C SER A 47 -19.97 -42.96 -23.70
N GLU A 48 -20.78 -42.51 -22.73
CA GLU A 48 -22.16 -42.96 -22.58
C GLU A 48 -23.12 -41.86 -23.02
N LYS A 49 -23.72 -42.06 -24.20
CA LYS A 49 -24.88 -41.32 -24.67
C LYS A 49 -26.00 -41.48 -23.64
N LYS A 50 -26.23 -40.47 -22.79
CA LYS A 50 -27.40 -40.41 -21.91
C LYS A 50 -28.12 -39.08 -22.08
N SER A 51 -29.28 -39.22 -22.72
CA SER A 51 -30.47 -38.36 -22.72
C SER A 51 -30.35 -37.02 -21.98
N VAL A 52 -30.53 -35.94 -22.73
CA VAL A 52 -30.85 -34.61 -22.21
C VAL A 52 -32.07 -34.72 -21.29
N LYS A 53 -31.86 -34.66 -19.97
CA LYS A 53 -32.92 -34.28 -19.04
C LYS A 53 -32.76 -32.80 -18.78
N VAL A 54 -33.64 -32.02 -19.39
CA VAL A 54 -33.85 -30.61 -19.09
C VAL A 54 -34.05 -30.50 -17.58
N THR A 55 -33.00 -30.06 -16.89
CA THR A 55 -33.07 -29.71 -15.47
C THR A 55 -33.61 -28.29 -15.44
N GLN A 56 -34.86 -28.18 -15.02
CA GLN A 56 -35.56 -26.94 -14.74
C GLN A 56 -34.73 -26.14 -13.72
N LEU A 57 -34.43 -24.87 -14.01
CA LEU A 57 -33.77 -24.00 -13.04
C LEU A 57 -34.61 -23.94 -11.76
N PRO A 58 -34.01 -24.04 -10.56
CA PRO A 58 -34.74 -23.80 -9.32
C PRO A 58 -35.24 -22.34 -9.27
N PRO A 59 -36.44 -22.08 -8.71
CA PRO A 59 -36.95 -20.73 -8.56
C PRO A 59 -36.01 -19.88 -7.68
N PRO A 60 -35.95 -18.55 -7.90
CA PRO A 60 -35.10 -17.67 -7.11
C PRO A 60 -35.52 -17.74 -5.64
N ALA A 61 -34.54 -17.98 -4.77
CA ALA A 61 -34.74 -17.97 -3.32
C ALA A 61 -35.27 -16.59 -2.88
N SER A 62 -36.34 -16.61 -2.08
CA SER A 62 -36.87 -15.44 -1.39
C SER A 62 -35.77 -14.73 -0.58
N PRO A 63 -35.81 -13.40 -0.45
CA PRO A 63 -34.79 -12.63 0.26
C PRO A 63 -34.69 -13.07 1.72
N GLN A 64 -33.51 -13.58 2.06
CA GLN A 64 -33.12 -13.95 3.42
C GLN A 64 -33.03 -12.68 4.29
N PRO A 65 -33.55 -12.66 5.53
CA PRO A 65 -33.38 -11.51 6.42
C PRO A 65 -31.89 -11.30 6.75
N SER A 66 -31.46 -10.04 6.66
CA SER A 66 -30.09 -9.56 6.92
C SER A 66 -29.48 -10.12 8.20
N PRO A 67 -28.16 -10.36 8.25
CA PRO A 67 -27.49 -10.71 9.49
C PRO A 67 -27.57 -9.53 10.47
N THR A 68 -28.05 -9.82 11.68
CA THR A 68 -27.97 -8.92 12.84
C THR A 68 -26.51 -8.47 13.03
N VAL A 69 -26.28 -7.17 12.85
CA VAL A 69 -25.01 -6.51 13.21
C VAL A 69 -24.79 -6.72 14.70
N GLN A 70 -23.80 -7.53 15.07
CA GLN A 70 -23.31 -7.57 16.45
C GLN A 70 -22.61 -6.25 16.72
N GLN A 71 -23.18 -5.48 17.65
CA GLN A 71 -22.64 -4.25 18.18
C GLN A 71 -21.31 -4.54 18.90
N PRO A 72 -20.19 -3.89 18.53
CA PRO A 72 -18.94 -4.07 19.26
C PRO A 72 -19.10 -3.51 20.68
N THR A 73 -18.69 -4.32 21.65
CA THR A 73 -18.63 -3.99 23.07
C THR A 73 -17.71 -2.78 23.29
N PRO A 74 -18.12 -1.75 24.06
CA PRO A 74 -17.24 -0.62 24.33
C PRO A 74 -16.06 -1.07 25.20
N SER A 75 -14.84 -0.82 24.71
CA SER A 75 -13.59 -0.96 25.46
C SER A 75 -13.50 0.05 26.61
N PRO A 76 -12.74 -0.25 27.69
CA PRO A 76 -12.72 0.58 28.89
C PRO A 76 -12.07 1.94 28.63
N VAL A 77 -12.71 2.98 29.17
CA VAL A 77 -12.29 4.38 29.14
C VAL A 77 -10.90 4.51 29.79
N VAL A 78 -9.88 4.80 28.98
CA VAL A 78 -8.58 5.27 29.48
C VAL A 78 -8.72 6.76 29.80
N GLN A 79 -8.58 7.11 31.08
CA GLN A 79 -8.56 8.50 31.55
C GLN A 79 -7.30 9.21 31.02
N PRO A 80 -7.41 10.40 30.40
CA PRO A 80 -6.24 11.16 30.02
C PRO A 80 -5.62 11.85 31.24
N SER A 81 -4.32 11.58 31.45
CA SER A 81 -3.48 12.27 32.42
C SER A 81 -3.38 13.77 32.12
N THR A 82 -3.34 14.55 33.19
CA THR A 82 -3.28 16.01 33.25
C THR A 82 -2.07 16.56 32.48
N PHE A 83 -2.31 17.24 31.37
CA PHE A 83 -1.28 18.01 30.66
C PHE A 83 -1.02 19.34 31.40
N ILE A 84 0.23 19.53 31.83
CA ILE A 84 0.72 20.77 32.42
C ILE A 84 0.92 21.81 31.29
N PRO A 85 0.33 23.01 31.35
CA PRO A 85 0.53 24.02 30.31
C PRO A 85 1.95 24.63 30.40
N VAL A 86 2.69 24.57 29.29
CA VAL A 86 3.98 25.23 29.13
C VAL A 86 3.78 26.74 28.92
N ARG A 87 4.54 27.52 29.68
CA ARG A 87 4.56 28.98 29.75
C ARG A 87 5.06 29.60 28.43
N PRO A 88 4.33 30.52 27.78
CA PRO A 88 4.86 31.24 26.62
C PRO A 88 5.89 32.31 27.04
N THR A 89 6.99 32.36 26.29
CA THR A 89 8.09 33.32 26.41
C THR A 89 7.67 34.72 25.90
N PRO A 90 8.21 35.82 26.48
CA PRO A 90 7.79 37.18 26.12
C PRO A 90 8.48 37.67 24.84
N ARG A 91 7.69 38.28 23.96
CA ARG A 91 8.12 38.97 22.74
C ARG A 91 8.83 40.28 23.09
N VAL A 92 10.05 40.45 22.59
CA VAL A 92 10.85 41.68 22.69
C VAL A 92 10.24 42.76 21.80
N GLN A 93 9.91 43.93 22.38
CA GLN A 93 9.62 45.17 21.65
C GLN A 93 10.85 46.09 21.71
N PRO A 94 11.25 46.75 20.60
CA PRO A 94 12.24 47.82 20.66
C PRO A 94 11.59 49.16 21.02
N SER A 95 12.36 49.90 21.83
CA SER A 95 12.06 51.18 22.46
C SER A 95 12.35 52.36 21.52
N SER A 96 11.61 53.46 21.69
CA SER A 96 12.04 54.84 21.42
C SER A 96 11.07 55.79 22.17
N SER A 97 11.45 56.29 23.36
CA SER A 97 12.15 57.57 23.62
C SER A 97 11.21 58.78 23.46
N LEU A 98 10.66 59.34 24.56
CA LEU A 98 11.22 60.39 25.46
C LEU A 98 10.79 61.81 25.03
N ILE A 99 10.04 62.51 25.91
CA ILE A 99 9.93 63.98 26.19
C ILE A 99 8.72 64.11 27.16
N ILE A 100 8.85 64.08 28.49
CA ILE A 100 9.25 65.11 29.48
C ILE A 100 8.46 66.44 29.38
N LYS A 101 7.53 66.68 30.33
CA LYS A 101 7.53 67.84 31.28
C LYS A 101 6.27 67.88 32.20
N PRO A 102 6.28 68.62 33.33
CA PRO A 102 6.09 67.99 34.64
C PRO A 102 4.89 68.51 35.46
N SER A 103 4.48 67.68 36.42
CA SER A 103 3.62 68.03 37.56
C SER A 103 4.27 69.04 38.51
N PRO A 104 3.47 69.82 39.26
CA PRO A 104 3.86 70.33 40.56
C PRO A 104 3.14 69.61 41.70
N ARG A 105 3.78 69.71 42.86
CA ARG A 105 3.74 68.84 44.02
C ARG A 105 2.94 69.47 45.17
N LEU A 106 2.37 68.60 45.99
CA LEU A 106 1.68 68.79 47.28
C LEU A 106 2.23 69.90 48.20
N GLN A 107 1.32 70.61 48.89
CA GLN A 107 1.47 71.08 50.28
C GLN A 107 0.16 71.59 50.91
N GLN A 108 -0.22 70.98 52.04
CA GLN A 108 -0.99 71.57 53.16
C GLN A 108 0.01 72.32 54.07
N PRO A 109 -0.36 73.37 54.86
CA PRO A 109 -1.15 73.21 56.11
C PRO A 109 -2.08 74.39 56.55
N GLN A 110 -2.98 74.09 57.49
CA GLN A 110 -3.88 74.92 58.36
C GLN A 110 -3.12 76.06 59.13
N PRO A 111 -3.69 77.22 59.63
CA PRO A 111 -4.87 77.38 60.52
C PRO A 111 -5.80 78.63 60.43
N SER A 112 -6.95 78.53 61.13
CA SER A 112 -7.96 79.59 61.43
C SER A 112 -7.38 80.78 62.24
N PRO A 113 -8.05 81.96 62.27
CA PRO A 113 -9.15 82.19 63.23
C PRO A 113 -10.34 83.07 62.74
N THR A 114 -11.51 82.75 63.30
CA THR A 114 -12.60 83.60 63.82
C THR A 114 -12.84 85.02 63.25
N MET A 115 -14.05 85.28 62.75
CA MET A 115 -14.92 86.34 63.28
C MET A 115 -16.39 86.20 62.79
N ALA A 116 -17.29 86.60 63.68
CA ALA A 116 -18.74 86.48 63.62
C ALA A 116 -19.41 87.48 62.68
N GLN A 117 -20.55 87.11 62.08
CA GLN A 117 -21.74 87.99 62.09
C GLN A 117 -23.02 87.27 61.61
N ASN A 118 -24.10 87.67 62.27
CA ASN A 118 -25.51 87.28 62.14
C ASN A 118 -26.07 87.42 60.71
N THR A 119 -27.00 86.55 60.29
CA THR A 119 -28.13 86.88 59.37
C THR A 119 -29.08 85.68 59.17
N PRO A 120 -30.34 85.90 58.73
CA PRO A 120 -31.52 85.22 59.26
C PRO A 120 -31.88 83.90 58.58
N THR A 121 -32.67 83.12 59.30
CA THR A 121 -33.32 81.87 58.93
C THR A 121 -34.14 81.96 57.63
N PRO A 122 -33.88 81.11 56.63
CA PRO A 122 -34.86 80.82 55.59
C PRO A 122 -35.35 79.36 55.69
N SER A 123 -36.68 79.25 55.78
CA SER A 123 -37.59 78.27 55.15
C SER A 123 -37.39 76.75 55.38
N PRO A 124 -38.46 75.99 55.68
CA PRO A 124 -38.39 74.53 55.76
C PRO A 124 -37.99 73.92 54.41
N THR A 125 -36.91 73.15 54.43
CA THR A 125 -36.41 72.35 53.32
C THR A 125 -37.45 71.29 52.92
N PRO A 126 -37.88 71.18 51.66
CA PRO A 126 -38.75 70.10 51.23
C PRO A 126 -38.00 68.76 51.33
N THR A 127 -38.66 67.78 51.92
CA THR A 127 -38.21 66.39 52.03
C THR A 127 -37.89 65.82 50.65
N PRO A 128 -36.72 65.20 50.42
CA PRO A 128 -36.42 64.57 49.13
C PRO A 128 -37.38 63.40 48.88
N SER A 129 -37.99 63.42 47.71
CA SER A 129 -38.81 62.33 47.16
C SER A 129 -37.99 61.03 47.07
N PRO A 130 -38.58 59.84 47.35
CA PRO A 130 -37.86 58.57 47.22
C PRO A 130 -37.34 58.39 45.81
N THR A 131 -36.04 58.17 45.71
CA THR A 131 -35.32 57.90 44.45
C THR A 131 -35.85 56.59 43.87
N PRO A 132 -36.23 56.53 42.58
CA PRO A 132 -36.66 55.27 41.98
C PRO A 132 -35.50 54.27 42.01
N THR A 133 -35.72 53.13 42.66
CA THR A 133 -34.81 51.99 42.63
C THR A 133 -34.70 51.48 41.20
N LEU A 134 -33.51 51.64 40.60
CA LEU A 134 -33.21 51.09 39.28
C LEU A 134 -33.27 49.56 39.35
N SER A 135 -34.13 48.98 38.51
CA SER A 135 -34.25 47.53 38.33
C SER A 135 -32.91 46.94 37.88
N PRO A 136 -32.51 45.76 38.39
CA PRO A 136 -31.25 45.13 37.99
C PRO A 136 -31.20 44.89 36.48
N THR A 137 -30.14 45.38 35.86
CA THR A 137 -29.84 45.16 34.46
C THR A 137 -29.61 43.66 34.24
N PRO A 138 -30.28 43.01 33.26
CA PRO A 138 -30.07 41.60 33.01
C PRO A 138 -28.61 41.36 32.59
N THR A 139 -27.94 40.47 33.32
CA THR A 139 -26.59 39.98 32.98
C THR A 139 -26.62 39.33 31.60
N PRO A 140 -25.68 39.69 30.69
CA PRO A 140 -25.60 39.06 29.38
C PRO A 140 -25.32 37.56 29.53
N SER A 141 -26.10 36.76 28.80
CA SER A 141 -25.92 35.31 28.71
C SER A 141 -24.53 34.97 28.15
N PRO A 142 -23.83 33.95 28.69
CA PRO A 142 -22.54 33.53 28.15
C PRO A 142 -22.67 33.14 26.68
N THR A 143 -21.80 33.72 25.86
CA THR A 143 -21.69 33.40 24.43
C THR A 143 -21.24 31.94 24.29
N PRO A 144 -21.89 31.11 23.45
CA PRO A 144 -21.49 29.73 23.28
C PRO A 144 -20.07 29.67 22.73
N THR A 145 -19.21 28.93 23.41
CA THR A 145 -17.84 28.64 22.99
C THR A 145 -17.90 27.89 21.65
N PRO A 146 -17.14 28.32 20.62
CA PRO A 146 -17.13 27.61 19.33
C PRO A 146 -16.66 26.17 19.55
N SER A 147 -17.39 25.23 18.96
CA SER A 147 -17.04 23.81 18.93
C SER A 147 -15.66 23.63 18.29
N PRO A 148 -14.81 22.73 18.80
CA PRO A 148 -13.52 22.43 18.18
C PRO A 148 -13.72 22.03 16.73
N THR A 149 -13.02 22.72 15.84
CA THR A 149 -12.97 22.39 14.43
C THR A 149 -12.40 20.99 14.28
N PRO A 150 -13.03 20.07 13.52
CA PRO A 150 -12.48 18.74 13.33
C PRO A 150 -11.09 18.88 12.71
N THR A 151 -10.10 18.28 13.39
CA THR A 151 -8.76 18.11 12.84
C THR A 151 -8.87 17.46 11.47
N PRO A 152 -8.25 18.02 10.42
CA PRO A 152 -8.29 17.39 9.10
C PRO A 152 -7.77 15.96 9.22
N SER A 153 -8.54 15.01 8.70
CA SER A 153 -8.09 13.64 8.51
C SER A 153 -6.74 13.67 7.79
N PRO A 154 -5.77 12.80 8.16
CA PRO A 154 -4.53 12.68 7.40
C PRO A 154 -4.89 12.51 5.93
N THR A 155 -4.33 13.39 5.11
CA THR A 155 -4.46 13.32 3.66
C THR A 155 -3.94 11.93 3.25
N PRO A 156 -4.70 11.12 2.49
CA PRO A 156 -4.17 9.85 2.01
C PRO A 156 -2.87 10.16 1.27
N THR A 157 -1.80 9.45 1.65
CA THR A 157 -0.53 9.47 0.92
C THR A 157 -0.87 9.25 -0.55
N PRO A 158 -0.37 10.09 -1.48
CA PRO A 158 -0.68 9.91 -2.89
C PRO A 158 -0.30 8.47 -3.27
N SER A 159 -1.24 7.76 -3.88
CA SER A 159 -0.95 6.45 -4.47
C SER A 159 0.26 6.63 -5.40
N PRO A 160 1.27 5.75 -5.33
CA PRO A 160 2.40 5.84 -6.25
C PRO A 160 1.85 5.88 -7.67
N THR A 161 2.31 6.86 -8.44
CA THR A 161 2.00 6.94 -9.85
C THR A 161 2.69 5.74 -10.51
N PRO A 162 2.11 5.06 -11.52
CA PRO A 162 2.72 3.89 -12.16
C PRO A 162 4.17 4.10 -12.64
N ASP A 163 4.61 5.35 -12.82
CA ASP A 163 6.00 5.73 -13.10
C ASP A 163 6.98 5.40 -11.95
N ASP A 164 6.60 5.62 -10.69
CA ASP A 164 7.48 5.36 -9.53
C ASP A 164 7.71 3.86 -9.34
N THR A 165 6.67 3.05 -9.52
CA THR A 165 6.77 1.58 -9.44
C THR A 165 7.70 1.02 -10.51
N LEU A 166 7.82 1.70 -11.65
CA LEU A 166 8.66 1.33 -12.78
C LEU A 166 10.13 1.67 -12.54
N ALA A 167 10.40 2.83 -11.95
CA ALA A 167 11.75 3.28 -11.60
C ALA A 167 12.39 2.40 -10.51
N GLU A 168 11.57 1.88 -9.59
CA GLU A 168 12.03 1.06 -8.48
C GLU A 168 12.01 -0.45 -8.79
N PHE A 169 11.55 -0.86 -9.98
CA PHE A 169 11.50 -2.28 -10.36
C PHE A 169 12.92 -2.87 -10.55
N PRO A 170 13.23 -4.01 -9.90
CA PRO A 170 14.55 -4.63 -10.01
C PRO A 170 14.85 -5.10 -11.43
N GLN A 171 16.06 -4.80 -11.91
CA GLN A 171 16.54 -5.22 -13.22
C GLN A 171 17.48 -6.41 -13.16
N ILE A 172 17.45 -7.24 -14.20
CA ILE A 172 18.44 -8.29 -14.44
C ILE A 172 19.64 -7.71 -15.19
N GLU A 173 20.84 -8.22 -14.93
CA GLU A 173 22.04 -7.79 -15.64
C GLU A 173 21.89 -8.05 -17.15
N GLY A 174 22.27 -7.06 -17.96
CA GLY A 174 22.12 -7.12 -19.42
C GLY A 174 20.68 -6.99 -19.92
N ALA A 175 19.70 -6.72 -19.04
CA ALA A 175 18.35 -6.42 -19.49
C ALA A 175 18.28 -5.03 -20.16
N GLN A 176 17.70 -4.97 -21.35
CA GLN A 176 17.38 -3.73 -22.05
C GLN A 176 15.97 -3.28 -21.70
N ALA A 177 15.83 -2.01 -21.31
CA ALA A 177 14.54 -1.39 -21.09
C ALA A 177 13.85 -1.07 -22.42
N GLY A 178 12.53 -1.17 -22.43
CA GLY A 178 11.70 -0.79 -23.56
C GLY A 178 11.72 -1.84 -24.66
N CYS A 179 11.14 -3.02 -24.40
CA CYS A 179 10.77 -3.99 -25.43
C CYS A 179 9.93 -3.27 -26.51
N ASN A 180 10.59 -2.73 -27.53
CA ASN A 180 9.98 -1.89 -28.55
C ASN A 180 9.22 -0.66 -28.00
N GLY A 181 9.76 -0.01 -26.96
CA GLY A 181 9.20 1.23 -26.40
C GLY A 181 8.01 1.04 -25.45
N LEU A 182 7.66 -0.20 -25.11
CA LEU A 182 6.66 -0.49 -24.08
C LEU A 182 7.22 -0.17 -22.68
N LEU A 183 6.57 0.78 -21.99
CA LEU A 183 6.87 1.08 -20.60
C LEU A 183 6.64 -0.15 -19.72
N GLY A 184 7.55 -0.35 -18.78
CA GLY A 184 7.51 -1.45 -17.83
C GLY A 184 7.86 -2.80 -18.43
N CYS A 185 8.42 -2.82 -19.65
CA CYS A 185 8.89 -4.03 -20.31
C CYS A 185 10.40 -4.02 -20.45
N TRP A 186 11.02 -5.15 -20.13
CA TRP A 186 12.44 -5.40 -20.30
C TRP A 186 12.69 -6.73 -20.97
N GLN A 187 13.75 -6.77 -21.75
CA GLN A 187 14.21 -7.97 -22.41
C GLN A 187 15.65 -8.26 -21.99
N THR A 188 15.97 -9.53 -21.75
CA THR A 188 17.33 -9.99 -21.47
C THR A 188 17.69 -11.09 -22.47
N PRO A 189 18.96 -11.17 -22.92
CA PRO A 189 19.42 -12.28 -23.77
C PRO A 189 19.42 -13.62 -23.03
N GLU A 190 19.24 -13.63 -21.70
CA GLU A 190 19.09 -14.86 -20.94
C GLU A 190 17.87 -15.66 -21.43
N THR A 191 18.12 -16.90 -21.82
CA THR A 191 17.10 -17.80 -22.41
C THR A 191 16.42 -18.66 -21.36
N GLN A 192 17.03 -18.80 -20.18
CA GLN A 192 16.45 -19.53 -19.07
C GLN A 192 15.48 -18.64 -18.29
N TRP A 193 14.21 -18.60 -18.73
CA TRP A 193 13.18 -17.80 -18.05
C TRP A 193 13.07 -18.11 -16.55
N ARG A 194 13.33 -19.36 -16.13
CA ARG A 194 13.33 -19.75 -14.70
C ARG A 194 14.38 -19.03 -13.88
N TYR A 195 15.58 -18.84 -14.44
CA TYR A 195 16.64 -18.09 -13.78
C TYR A 195 16.25 -16.62 -13.62
N VAL A 196 15.71 -16.02 -14.68
CA VAL A 196 15.21 -14.64 -14.68
C VAL A 196 14.12 -14.46 -13.63
N SER A 197 13.11 -15.33 -13.63
CA SER A 197 12.03 -15.28 -12.64
C SER A 197 12.55 -15.40 -11.21
N SER A 198 13.41 -16.38 -10.92
CA SER A 198 13.94 -16.59 -9.55
C SER A 198 14.76 -15.40 -9.06
N ASN A 199 15.52 -14.74 -9.94
CA ASN A 199 16.27 -13.53 -9.58
C ASN A 199 15.33 -12.35 -9.31
N LEU A 200 14.28 -12.18 -10.12
CA LEU A 200 13.30 -11.12 -9.92
C LEU A 200 12.53 -11.32 -8.61
N GLU A 201 12.10 -12.55 -8.33
CA GLU A 201 11.43 -12.93 -7.08
C GLU A 201 12.30 -12.61 -5.87
N GLN A 202 13.54 -13.08 -5.82
CA GLN A 202 14.47 -12.77 -4.73
C GLN A 202 14.71 -11.26 -4.55
N LYS A 203 14.86 -10.51 -5.66
CA LYS A 203 15.08 -9.06 -5.60
C LYS A 203 13.84 -8.30 -5.12
N LEU A 204 12.65 -8.77 -5.47
CA LEU A 204 11.38 -8.20 -5.02
C LEU A 204 11.16 -8.51 -3.53
N GLU A 205 11.39 -9.74 -3.11
CA GLU A 205 11.31 -10.16 -1.70
C GLU A 205 12.31 -9.39 -0.83
N ALA A 206 13.54 -9.18 -1.30
CA ALA A 206 14.54 -8.37 -0.61
C ALA A 206 14.11 -6.90 -0.42
N LYS A 207 13.20 -6.40 -1.27
CA LYS A 207 12.57 -5.07 -1.14
C LYS A 207 11.28 -5.07 -0.31
N GLY A 208 10.90 -6.23 0.24
CA GLY A 208 9.73 -6.40 1.09
C GLY A 208 8.42 -6.62 0.33
N TYR A 209 8.48 -6.98 -0.96
CA TYR A 209 7.30 -7.41 -1.71
C TYR A 209 6.99 -8.89 -1.44
N GLU A 210 5.71 -9.22 -1.33
CA GLU A 210 5.20 -10.58 -1.39
C GLU A 210 4.96 -10.93 -2.87
N VAL A 211 5.53 -12.07 -3.32
CA VAL A 211 5.44 -12.55 -4.70
C VAL A 211 4.69 -13.89 -4.71
N LYS A 212 3.59 -13.97 -5.46
CA LYS A 212 2.74 -15.17 -5.57
C LYS A 212 2.62 -15.62 -7.01
N ALA A 213 3.08 -16.82 -7.34
CA ALA A 213 2.88 -17.39 -8.67
C ALA A 213 1.40 -17.69 -8.93
N LEU A 214 0.89 -17.26 -10.09
CA LEU A 214 -0.44 -17.65 -10.57
C LEU A 214 -0.34 -19.00 -11.27
N ASP A 215 -1.29 -19.89 -10.96
CA ASP A 215 -1.48 -21.14 -11.69
C ASP A 215 -2.16 -20.82 -13.02
N LEU A 216 -1.46 -21.04 -14.12
CA LEU A 216 -1.94 -20.78 -15.47
C LEU A 216 -2.05 -22.12 -16.18
N GLU A 217 -3.19 -22.37 -16.81
CA GLU A 217 -3.46 -23.63 -17.53
C GLU A 217 -2.40 -23.91 -18.62
N ASP A 218 -1.74 -22.86 -19.15
CA ASP A 218 -0.68 -22.94 -20.15
C ASP A 218 0.69 -22.45 -19.60
N ASP A 219 1.42 -23.34 -18.93
CA ASP A 219 2.72 -23.08 -18.28
C ASP A 219 3.93 -23.13 -19.24
N THR A 220 3.74 -23.34 -20.55
CA THR A 220 4.85 -23.56 -21.50
C THR A 220 5.60 -22.27 -21.84
N GLY A 221 6.55 -21.91 -20.97
CA GLY A 221 7.48 -20.81 -21.16
C GLY A 221 6.96 -19.44 -20.74
N ARG A 222 5.80 -19.38 -20.07
CA ARG A 222 5.24 -18.16 -19.47
C ARG A 222 5.03 -18.38 -17.98
N ARG A 223 5.28 -17.35 -17.18
CA ARG A 223 4.91 -17.31 -15.76
C ARG A 223 4.37 -15.95 -15.40
N VAL A 224 3.39 -15.92 -14.52
CA VAL A 224 2.84 -14.68 -13.99
C VAL A 224 2.88 -14.73 -12.48
N TYR A 225 3.32 -13.64 -11.87
CA TYR A 225 3.37 -13.47 -10.43
C TYR A 225 2.54 -12.26 -10.04
N GLU A 226 1.70 -12.42 -9.03
CA GLU A 226 1.11 -11.31 -8.31
C GLU A 226 2.14 -10.77 -7.32
N VAL A 227 2.41 -9.48 -7.37
CA VAL A 227 3.36 -8.79 -6.52
C VAL A 227 2.63 -7.74 -5.69
N SER A 228 2.77 -7.81 -4.37
CA SER A 228 2.07 -6.90 -3.46
C SER A 228 2.90 -6.55 -2.23
N LYS A 229 2.66 -5.36 -1.67
CA LYS A 229 3.30 -4.89 -0.44
C LYS A 229 2.31 -4.04 0.34
N ALA A 230 2.36 -4.11 1.67
CA ALA A 230 1.40 -3.43 2.54
C ALA A 230 1.40 -1.91 2.29
N GLY A 231 0.24 -1.37 1.92
CA GLY A 231 0.08 0.07 1.61
C GLY A 231 0.48 0.46 0.18
N GLU A 232 0.91 -0.48 -0.66
CA GLU A 232 1.20 -0.25 -2.09
C GLU A 232 0.16 -0.92 -2.99
N ILE A 233 0.05 -0.43 -4.23
CA ILE A 233 -0.82 -1.05 -5.24
C ILE A 233 -0.27 -2.42 -5.65
N LYS A 234 -1.18 -3.37 -5.85
CA LYS A 234 -0.86 -4.68 -6.39
C LYS A 234 -0.58 -4.58 -7.90
N TYR A 235 0.41 -5.33 -8.38
CA TYR A 235 0.71 -5.46 -9.81
C TYR A 235 1.10 -6.89 -10.16
N TYR A 236 1.21 -7.17 -11.46
CA TYR A 236 1.57 -8.47 -12.00
C TYR A 236 2.91 -8.39 -12.71
N LEU A 237 3.83 -9.29 -12.35
CA LEU A 237 5.06 -9.55 -13.08
C LEU A 237 4.82 -10.70 -14.05
N ASN A 238 4.93 -10.39 -15.34
CA ASN A 238 4.73 -11.34 -16.43
C ASN A 238 6.09 -11.67 -17.02
N VAL A 239 6.42 -12.94 -17.12
CA VAL A 239 7.70 -13.42 -17.67
C VAL A 239 7.42 -14.39 -18.81
N LEU A 240 8.03 -14.17 -19.96
CA LEU A 240 7.87 -14.98 -21.16
C LEU A 240 9.24 -15.31 -21.78
N SER A 241 9.45 -16.60 -22.01
CA SER A 241 10.56 -17.11 -22.82
C SER A 241 10.27 -16.91 -24.31
N THR A 242 11.19 -16.28 -25.01
CA THR A 242 11.14 -16.08 -26.46
C THR A 242 12.37 -16.69 -27.12
N ASN A 243 12.41 -16.73 -28.46
CA ASN A 243 13.59 -17.16 -29.22
C ASN A 243 14.79 -16.18 -29.09
N ARG A 244 14.56 -14.95 -28.65
CA ARG A 244 15.60 -13.91 -28.49
C ARG A 244 16.02 -13.70 -27.02
N GLY A 245 15.58 -14.57 -26.12
CA GLY A 245 15.80 -14.44 -24.68
C GLY A 245 14.48 -14.30 -23.90
N THR A 246 14.55 -13.77 -22.68
CA THR A 246 13.41 -13.65 -21.78
C THR A 246 12.91 -12.22 -21.76
N VAL A 247 11.60 -12.06 -21.92
CA VAL A 247 10.89 -10.80 -21.76
C VAL A 247 10.16 -10.82 -20.44
N TYR A 248 10.28 -9.74 -19.66
CA TYR A 248 9.49 -9.55 -18.45
C TYR A 248 8.86 -8.17 -18.42
N ARG A 249 7.61 -8.11 -17.95
CA ARG A 249 6.82 -6.90 -17.93
C ARG A 249 5.98 -6.79 -16.67
N ILE A 250 5.95 -5.60 -16.09
CA ILE A 250 5.02 -5.25 -15.01
C ILE A 250 3.75 -4.60 -15.58
N SER A 251 2.60 -4.97 -15.03
CA SER A 251 1.28 -4.46 -15.44
C SER A 251 0.27 -4.55 -14.29
N GLN A 252 -0.84 -3.83 -14.38
CA GLN A 252 -1.92 -3.90 -13.38
C GLN A 252 -2.79 -5.15 -13.51
N GLU A 253 -2.73 -5.82 -14.67
CA GLU A 253 -3.47 -7.05 -14.97
C GLU A 253 -2.51 -8.10 -15.56
N PRO A 254 -2.79 -9.41 -15.40
CA PRO A 254 -1.99 -10.46 -16.02
C PRO A 254 -2.09 -10.38 -17.54
N LEU A 255 -0.95 -10.28 -18.22
CA LEU A 255 -0.86 -10.18 -19.68
C LEU A 255 -0.89 -11.56 -20.31
N THR A 256 -1.62 -11.70 -21.41
CA THR A 256 -1.65 -12.91 -22.26
C THR A 256 -0.31 -13.17 -22.93
N ARG A 257 -0.14 -14.38 -23.47
CA ARG A 257 1.08 -14.76 -24.20
C ARG A 257 1.23 -13.92 -25.47
N GLU A 258 0.13 -13.65 -26.16
CA GLU A 258 0.07 -12.86 -27.38
C GLU A 258 0.54 -11.43 -27.14
N GLU A 259 0.08 -10.80 -26.07
CA GLU A 259 0.49 -9.42 -25.70
C GLU A 259 1.98 -9.35 -25.37
N LEU A 260 2.51 -10.34 -24.65
CA LEU A 260 3.94 -10.42 -24.33
C LEU A 260 4.80 -10.74 -25.56
N ASN A 261 4.30 -11.59 -26.46
CA ASN A 261 4.95 -11.85 -27.74
C ASN A 261 4.98 -10.59 -28.61
N GLN A 262 3.89 -9.83 -28.68
CA GLN A 262 3.85 -8.56 -29.41
C GLN A 262 4.89 -7.57 -28.85
N ALA A 263 5.05 -7.53 -27.52
CA ALA A 263 6.11 -6.73 -26.89
C ALA A 263 7.52 -7.18 -27.35
N ALA A 264 7.71 -8.47 -27.59
CA ALA A 264 8.98 -9.08 -27.99
C ALA A 264 9.25 -9.10 -29.52
N ALA A 265 8.26 -8.85 -30.36
CA ALA A 265 8.23 -9.31 -31.76
C ALA A 265 8.88 -8.39 -32.81
N LEU A 266 9.54 -7.30 -32.45
CA LEU A 266 10.25 -6.43 -33.41
C LEU A 266 11.74 -6.42 -33.12
#